data_AF-A0A1J8QKC3-F1
#
_entry.id   AF-A0A1J8QKC3-F1
#
_cell.length_a   1.000
_cell.length_b   1.000
_cell.length_c   1.000
_cell.angle_alpha   90.00
_cell.angle_beta   90.00
_cell.angle_gamma   90.00
#
_symmetry.space_group_name_H-M   'P 1'
#
loop_
_entity.id
_entity.type
_entity.pdbx_description
1 polymer ?
#
loop_
_entity_poly.entity_id
_entity_poly.type
_entity_poly.pdbx_seq_one_letter_code
_entity_poly.pdbx_strand_id
1 'polypeptide(L)'
;MSPRLSLTGRNTRFRLSSFRSCKQLKHLECTLLDYATWKHLSNLPTLATVKIDQGMYEVQLDRDNVNFTTFLNLTSLKFHLRTATNIITLMQNSEFPSLKVFDIHVVALSHAETEQIFHALSQCEAYQTLEHIVIRSKSTNVQGTDERSLPTATTQLLPFTQLRILKLSLDCPIILDNHLLFEAMSRWPHIRSLELQNTPRVTLRGLFAALRLCPDLHRLAIDIDAVDIDVDPEAESFQHTSLQSLAVGSSKTEDPEAAARIIFSMLPSISHVDHDWNILEWDEVNGQLESLRVSAVNV
;
A
#
# COMPACT_ATOMS: atom_id res chain seq x y z
N MET A 1 -27.77 11.86 12.30
CA MET A 1 -27.21 10.50 12.42
C MET A 1 -27.30 9.81 11.07
N SER A 2 -26.17 9.46 10.44
CA SER A 2 -26.18 8.70 9.18
C SER A 2 -26.49 7.23 9.47
N PRO A 3 -27.37 6.55 8.71
CA PRO A 3 -27.65 5.13 8.94
C PRO A 3 -26.39 4.31 8.61
N ARG A 4 -25.84 3.66 9.64
CA ARG A 4 -24.72 2.72 9.54
C ARG A 4 -25.28 1.33 9.81
N LEU A 5 -25.17 0.43 8.84
CA LEU A 5 -25.58 -0.95 8.98
C LEU A 5 -24.30 -1.77 9.20
N SER A 6 -23.99 -2.12 10.45
CA SER A 6 -22.93 -3.07 10.79
C SER A 6 -23.58 -4.38 11.17
N LEU A 7 -23.25 -5.43 10.44
CA LEU A 7 -23.88 -6.74 10.57
C LEU A 7 -22.80 -7.79 10.81
N THR A 8 -22.32 -7.87 12.05
CA THR A 8 -21.22 -8.75 12.48
C THR A 8 -21.68 -10.15 12.90
N GLY A 9 -22.83 -10.62 12.38
CA GLY A 9 -23.38 -11.94 12.68
C GLY A 9 -22.65 -13.07 11.95
N ARG A 10 -21.97 -13.96 12.70
CA ARG A 10 -21.40 -15.21 12.18
C ARG A 10 -22.53 -16.04 11.55
N ASN A 11 -22.50 -16.29 10.24
CA ASN A 11 -23.40 -17.16 9.45
C ASN A 11 -24.75 -16.64 8.91
N THR A 12 -25.05 -15.35 8.86
CA THR A 12 -26.21 -14.89 8.07
C THR A 12 -25.85 -14.66 6.60
N ARG A 13 -26.16 -15.63 5.72
CA ARG A 13 -26.40 -15.33 4.30
C ARG A 13 -27.55 -14.33 4.24
N PHE A 14 -27.27 -13.08 3.86
CA PHE A 14 -28.32 -12.07 3.75
C PHE A 14 -29.23 -12.40 2.57
N ARG A 15 -30.54 -12.42 2.80
CA ARG A 15 -31.53 -12.41 1.73
C ARG A 15 -31.66 -10.98 1.20
N LEU A 16 -31.63 -10.81 -0.12
CA LEU A 16 -31.83 -9.54 -0.85
C LEU A 16 -32.97 -8.66 -0.31
N SER A 17 -33.98 -9.26 0.32
CA SER A 17 -35.12 -8.55 0.92
C SER A 17 -34.73 -7.48 1.93
N SER A 18 -33.64 -7.64 2.68
CA SER A 18 -33.22 -6.67 3.71
C SER A 18 -32.56 -5.41 3.12
N PHE A 19 -31.97 -5.51 1.92
CA PHE A 19 -31.30 -4.38 1.26
C PHE A 19 -32.26 -3.51 0.44
N ARG A 20 -33.35 -4.08 -0.09
CA ARG A 20 -34.32 -3.34 -0.91
C ARG A 20 -35.02 -2.21 -0.15
N SER A 21 -35.14 -2.32 1.17
CA SER A 21 -35.73 -1.27 2.03
C SER A 21 -34.77 -0.11 2.34
N CYS A 22 -33.45 -0.29 2.16
CA CYS A 22 -32.45 0.66 2.65
C CYS A 22 -31.95 1.62 1.57
N LYS A 23 -32.81 2.55 1.12
CA LYS A 23 -32.49 3.55 0.09
C LYS A 23 -31.43 4.59 0.50
N GLN A 24 -31.17 4.74 1.81
CA GLN A 24 -30.24 5.74 2.36
C GLN A 24 -28.96 5.13 2.93
N LEU A 25 -28.64 3.88 2.60
CA LEU A 25 -27.47 3.18 3.13
C LEU A 25 -26.17 3.87 2.67
N LYS A 26 -25.42 4.43 3.62
CA LYS A 26 -24.13 5.08 3.33
C LYS A 26 -22.92 4.16 3.50
N HIS A 27 -22.98 3.29 4.50
CA HIS A 27 -21.89 2.39 4.86
C HIS A 27 -22.42 0.98 5.01
N LEU A 28 -21.80 0.05 4.28
CA LEU A 28 -22.08 -1.36 4.37
C LEU A 28 -20.86 -2.10 4.91
N GLU A 29 -21.08 -2.92 5.94
CA GLU A 29 -20.13 -3.93 6.39
C GLU A 29 -20.84 -5.29 6.41
N CYS A 30 -20.31 -6.25 5.66
CA CYS A 30 -20.90 -7.57 5.51
C CYS A 30 -19.83 -8.65 5.36
N THR A 31 -20.18 -9.90 5.60
CA THR A 31 -19.26 -11.04 5.38
C THR A 31 -19.38 -11.65 3.99
N LEU A 32 -20.53 -11.46 3.35
CA LEU A 32 -20.98 -12.24 2.21
C LEU A 32 -21.89 -11.41 1.32
N LEU A 33 -21.63 -11.46 0.02
CA LEU A 33 -22.32 -10.61 -0.94
C LEU A 33 -22.39 -11.32 -2.29
N ASP A 34 -23.60 -11.67 -2.75
CA ASP A 34 -23.82 -12.26 -4.07
C ASP A 34 -23.89 -11.18 -5.17
N TYR A 35 -23.73 -11.56 -6.44
CA TYR A 35 -23.74 -10.59 -7.55
C TYR A 35 -25.06 -9.81 -7.66
N ALA A 36 -26.18 -10.43 -7.31
CA ALA A 36 -27.48 -9.74 -7.31
C ALA A 36 -27.52 -8.61 -6.27
N THR A 37 -26.95 -8.85 -5.08
CA THR A 37 -26.77 -7.84 -4.04
C THR A 37 -25.77 -6.79 -4.49
N TRP A 38 -24.64 -7.17 -5.12
CA TRP A 38 -23.65 -6.22 -5.64
C TRP A 38 -24.26 -5.25 -6.65
N LYS A 39 -25.02 -5.77 -7.61
CA LYS A 39 -25.77 -4.99 -8.59
C LYS A 39 -26.85 -4.12 -7.95
N HIS A 40 -27.50 -4.58 -6.89
CA HIS A 40 -28.45 -3.73 -6.16
C HIS A 40 -27.73 -2.57 -5.46
N LEU A 41 -26.57 -2.82 -4.86
CA LEU A 41 -25.77 -1.81 -4.17
C LEU A 41 -25.22 -0.75 -5.11
N SER A 42 -24.85 -1.11 -6.34
CA SER A 42 -24.37 -0.13 -7.33
C SER A 42 -25.42 0.92 -7.67
N ASN A 43 -26.71 0.60 -7.51
CA ASN A 43 -27.83 1.51 -7.73
C ASN A 43 -28.15 2.39 -6.51
N LEU A 44 -27.42 2.28 -5.40
CA LEU A 44 -27.63 3.10 -4.21
C LEU A 44 -26.81 4.39 -4.31
N PRO A 45 -27.42 5.55 -4.60
CA PRO A 45 -26.67 6.80 -4.75
C PRO A 45 -26.09 7.30 -3.42
N THR A 46 -26.51 6.74 -2.29
CA THR A 46 -25.99 7.15 -0.97
C THR A 46 -24.80 6.32 -0.51
N LEU A 47 -24.52 5.20 -1.17
CA LEU A 47 -23.50 4.25 -0.74
C LEU A 47 -22.09 4.80 -1.00
N ALA A 48 -21.38 5.11 0.07
CA ALA A 48 -20.05 5.70 0.04
C ALA A 48 -18.96 4.70 0.45
N THR A 49 -19.28 3.71 1.28
CA THR A 49 -18.31 2.76 1.81
C THR A 49 -18.85 1.33 1.79
N VAL A 50 -18.04 0.41 1.29
CA VAL A 50 -18.29 -1.03 1.40
C VAL A 50 -17.07 -1.69 2.02
N LYS A 51 -17.30 -2.48 3.07
CA LYS A 51 -16.32 -3.37 3.69
C LYS A 51 -16.83 -4.80 3.66
N ILE A 52 -16.07 -5.71 3.09
CA ILE A 52 -16.37 -7.15 3.09
C ILE A 52 -15.35 -7.88 3.96
N ASP A 53 -15.82 -8.61 4.97
CA ASP A 53 -14.99 -9.42 5.88
C ASP A 53 -15.42 -10.89 5.82
N GLN A 54 -14.83 -11.65 4.91
CA GLN A 54 -15.29 -13.00 4.56
C GLN A 54 -14.85 -14.06 5.58
N GLY A 55 -13.96 -13.72 6.52
CA GLY A 55 -13.37 -14.69 7.44
C GLY A 55 -12.75 -15.89 6.70
N MET A 56 -12.88 -17.09 7.26
CA MET A 56 -12.20 -18.31 6.77
C MET A 56 -12.98 -19.10 5.71
N TYR A 57 -14.22 -18.71 5.39
CA TYR A 57 -15.12 -19.51 4.55
C TYR A 57 -15.04 -19.07 3.09
N GLU A 58 -14.63 -19.99 2.21
CA GLU A 58 -14.74 -19.80 0.78
C GLU A 58 -16.21 -19.79 0.37
N VAL A 59 -16.63 -18.71 -0.26
CA VAL A 59 -17.92 -18.64 -0.91
C VAL A 59 -17.66 -18.43 -2.38
N GLN A 60 -18.14 -19.35 -3.18
CA GLN A 60 -18.14 -19.19 -4.63
C GLN A 60 -19.25 -18.20 -4.99
N LEU A 61 -18.86 -17.10 -5.63
CA LEU A 61 -19.83 -16.23 -6.28
C LEU A 61 -20.25 -16.88 -7.61
N ASP A 62 -21.54 -16.82 -7.92
CA ASP A 62 -22.13 -17.36 -9.15
C ASP A 62 -21.64 -16.59 -10.39
N ARG A 63 -20.62 -17.10 -11.08
CA ARG A 63 -19.92 -16.40 -12.17
C ARG A 63 -20.76 -16.18 -13.43
N ASP A 64 -21.93 -16.79 -13.55
CA ASP A 64 -22.66 -16.82 -14.81
C ASP A 64 -23.51 -15.54 -15.06
N ASN A 65 -23.45 -14.55 -14.14
CA ASN A 65 -24.34 -13.38 -14.18
C ASN A 65 -23.65 -12.03 -13.90
N VAL A 66 -22.36 -11.91 -14.25
CA VAL A 66 -21.59 -10.69 -14.00
C VAL A 66 -21.96 -9.61 -15.03
N ASN A 67 -22.84 -8.70 -14.65
CA ASN A 67 -23.08 -7.48 -15.41
C ASN A 67 -22.16 -6.38 -14.90
N PHE A 68 -21.71 -5.51 -15.81
CA PHE A 68 -20.99 -4.29 -15.46
C PHE A 68 -21.82 -3.42 -14.54
N THR A 69 -21.26 -3.05 -13.38
CA THR A 69 -21.91 -2.18 -12.41
C THR A 69 -21.02 -0.99 -12.08
N THR A 70 -21.49 0.20 -12.40
CA THR A 70 -20.80 1.46 -12.07
C THR A 70 -21.25 1.95 -10.70
N PHE A 71 -20.29 2.20 -9.80
CA PHE A 71 -20.51 2.76 -8.47
C PHE A 71 -20.12 4.23 -8.44
N LEU A 72 -21.06 5.11 -8.79
CA LEU A 72 -20.79 6.54 -8.97
C LEU A 72 -20.35 7.26 -7.68
N ASN A 73 -20.83 6.82 -6.51
CA ASN A 73 -20.60 7.51 -5.23
C ASN A 73 -19.75 6.72 -4.23
N LEU A 74 -19.27 5.54 -4.62
CA LEU A 74 -18.46 4.70 -3.75
C LEU A 74 -17.04 5.28 -3.67
N THR A 75 -16.65 5.70 -2.46
CA THR A 75 -15.35 6.34 -2.21
C THR A 75 -14.37 5.44 -1.45
N SER A 76 -14.88 4.41 -0.76
CA SER A 76 -14.02 3.48 -0.03
C SER A 76 -14.50 2.04 -0.21
N LEU A 77 -13.56 1.19 -0.61
CA LEU A 77 -13.77 -0.21 -0.84
C LEU A 77 -12.72 -1.02 -0.08
N LYS A 78 -13.17 -1.88 0.84
CA LYS A 78 -12.31 -2.62 1.75
C LYS A 78 -12.63 -4.10 1.78
N PHE A 79 -11.59 -4.93 1.81
CA PHE A 79 -11.69 -6.38 1.75
C PHE A 79 -10.80 -7.04 2.79
N HIS A 80 -11.35 -7.98 3.54
CA HIS A 80 -10.61 -8.93 4.36
C HIS A 80 -11.04 -10.34 3.96
N LEU A 81 -10.16 -11.03 3.22
CA LEU A 81 -10.50 -12.24 2.49
C LEU A 81 -9.45 -13.33 2.73
N ARG A 82 -9.83 -14.58 2.47
CA ARG A 82 -8.88 -15.68 2.42
C ARG A 82 -8.10 -15.72 1.11
N THR A 83 -8.79 -15.50 -0.02
CA THR A 83 -8.25 -15.47 -1.39
C THR A 83 -8.80 -14.25 -2.15
N ALA A 84 -8.13 -13.83 -3.21
CA ALA A 84 -8.52 -12.65 -3.98
C ALA A 84 -9.40 -12.96 -5.21
N THR A 85 -9.54 -14.23 -5.58
CA THR A 85 -10.20 -14.66 -6.83
C THR A 85 -11.56 -14.00 -7.09
N ASN A 86 -12.46 -14.00 -6.09
CA ASN A 86 -13.80 -13.43 -6.24
C ASN A 86 -13.77 -11.91 -6.41
N ILE A 87 -12.89 -11.23 -5.66
CA ILE A 87 -12.85 -9.78 -5.72
C ILE A 87 -12.20 -9.30 -7.02
N ILE A 88 -11.23 -10.03 -7.55
CA ILE A 88 -10.67 -9.77 -8.86
C ILE A 88 -11.77 -9.78 -9.92
N THR A 89 -12.62 -10.84 -9.94
CA THR A 89 -13.74 -10.92 -10.88
C THR A 89 -14.70 -9.74 -10.70
N LEU A 90 -15.05 -9.39 -9.47
CA LEU A 90 -15.95 -8.27 -9.19
C LEU A 90 -15.35 -6.93 -9.66
N MET A 91 -14.06 -6.70 -9.42
CA MET A 91 -13.37 -5.47 -9.83
C MET A 91 -13.23 -5.37 -11.35
N GLN A 92 -12.91 -6.47 -12.04
CA GLN A 92 -12.83 -6.51 -13.50
C GLN A 92 -14.16 -6.22 -14.19
N ASN A 93 -15.27 -6.36 -13.47
CA ASN A 93 -16.62 -6.14 -14.00
C ASN A 93 -17.33 -4.97 -13.29
N SER A 94 -16.60 -4.09 -12.62
CA SER A 94 -17.17 -2.92 -11.96
C SER A 94 -16.32 -1.68 -12.21
N GLU A 95 -16.97 -0.52 -12.25
CA GLU A 95 -16.31 0.76 -12.38
C GLU A 95 -16.49 1.57 -11.09
N PHE A 96 -15.44 2.27 -10.68
CA PHE A 96 -15.44 3.03 -9.44
C PHE A 96 -14.84 4.44 -9.65
N PRO A 97 -15.48 5.30 -10.46
CA PRO A 97 -14.92 6.59 -10.86
C PRO A 97 -14.62 7.52 -9.65
N SER A 98 -15.34 7.35 -8.55
CA SER A 98 -15.18 8.15 -7.31
C SER A 98 -14.33 7.49 -6.23
N LEU A 99 -13.68 6.35 -6.51
CA LEU A 99 -12.95 5.59 -5.50
C LEU A 99 -11.72 6.35 -5.00
N LYS A 100 -11.67 6.61 -3.69
CA LYS A 100 -10.53 7.25 -3.02
C LYS A 100 -9.66 6.28 -2.23
N VAL A 101 -10.27 5.21 -1.72
CA VAL A 101 -9.59 4.25 -0.83
C VAL A 101 -9.86 2.84 -1.29
N PHE A 102 -8.79 2.12 -1.63
CA PHE A 102 -8.78 0.69 -1.89
C PHE A 102 -7.89 -0.02 -0.86
N ASP A 103 -8.46 -0.97 -0.14
CA ASP A 103 -7.81 -1.61 1.02
C ASP A 103 -8.13 -3.11 0.99
N ILE A 104 -7.14 -3.96 0.74
CA ILE A 104 -7.31 -5.40 0.65
C ILE A 104 -6.30 -6.11 1.57
N HIS A 105 -6.83 -7.00 2.40
CA HIS A 105 -6.10 -7.87 3.30
C HIS A 105 -6.46 -9.31 2.93
N VAL A 106 -5.50 -10.05 2.40
CA VAL A 106 -5.68 -11.44 1.97
C VAL A 106 -4.79 -12.35 2.80
N VAL A 107 -5.28 -13.53 3.16
CA VAL A 107 -4.45 -14.53 3.84
C VAL A 107 -3.42 -15.11 2.87
N ALA A 108 -3.85 -15.53 1.68
CA ALA A 108 -2.97 -16.05 0.64
C ALA A 108 -3.22 -15.29 -0.67
N LEU A 109 -2.19 -14.62 -1.18
CA LEU A 109 -2.25 -13.88 -2.43
C LEU A 109 -1.15 -14.38 -3.38
N SER A 110 -1.55 -15.07 -4.44
CA SER A 110 -0.59 -15.51 -5.45
C SER A 110 -0.07 -14.33 -6.30
N HIS A 111 1.08 -14.52 -6.96
CA HIS A 111 1.62 -13.55 -7.92
C HIS A 111 0.61 -13.21 -9.02
N ALA A 112 -0.03 -14.23 -9.61
CA ALA A 112 -1.02 -14.04 -10.66
C ALA A 112 -2.25 -13.25 -10.18
N GLU A 113 -2.72 -13.49 -8.94
CA GLU A 113 -3.81 -12.71 -8.36
C GLU A 113 -3.38 -11.25 -8.10
N THR A 114 -2.15 -11.03 -7.66
CA THR A 114 -1.59 -9.68 -7.44
C THR A 114 -1.59 -8.87 -8.74
N GLU A 115 -1.07 -9.43 -9.83
CA GLU A 115 -1.09 -8.78 -11.14
C GLU A 115 -2.52 -8.52 -11.63
N GLN A 116 -3.45 -9.46 -11.39
CA GLN A 116 -4.85 -9.27 -11.75
C GLN A 116 -5.53 -8.17 -10.92
N ILE A 117 -5.17 -7.98 -9.65
CA ILE A 117 -5.67 -6.86 -8.84
C ILE A 117 -5.17 -5.54 -9.41
N PHE A 118 -3.87 -5.42 -9.71
CA PHE A 118 -3.31 -4.19 -10.28
C PHE A 118 -3.88 -3.88 -11.66
N HIS A 119 -4.03 -4.90 -12.51
CA HIS A 119 -4.71 -4.77 -13.79
C HIS A 119 -6.16 -4.31 -13.59
N ALA A 120 -6.92 -4.93 -12.69
CA ALA A 120 -8.29 -4.50 -12.41
C ALA A 120 -8.36 -3.06 -11.91
N LEU A 121 -7.47 -2.65 -10.98
CA LEU A 121 -7.37 -1.26 -10.52
C LEU A 121 -7.12 -0.28 -11.66
N SER A 122 -6.22 -0.62 -12.59
CA SER A 122 -5.93 0.23 -13.76
C SER A 122 -7.14 0.45 -14.67
N GLN A 123 -8.12 -0.47 -14.63
CA GLN A 123 -9.36 -0.41 -15.40
C GLN A 123 -10.51 0.28 -14.64
N CYS A 124 -10.38 0.55 -13.34
CA CYS A 124 -11.50 1.04 -12.50
C CYS A 124 -11.87 2.53 -12.71
N GLU A 125 -11.26 3.21 -13.70
CA GLU A 125 -11.38 4.67 -13.96
C GLU A 125 -11.09 5.60 -12.77
N ALA A 126 -10.46 5.08 -11.71
CA ALA A 126 -10.18 5.80 -10.47
C ALA A 126 -8.82 6.54 -10.48
N TYR A 127 -8.15 6.66 -11.62
CA TYR A 127 -6.79 7.20 -11.71
C TYR A 127 -6.65 8.66 -11.23
N GLN A 128 -7.73 9.44 -11.28
CA GLN A 128 -7.78 10.82 -10.78
C GLN A 128 -8.35 10.96 -9.36
N THR A 129 -8.84 9.89 -8.74
CA THR A 129 -9.56 9.96 -7.46
C THR A 129 -8.93 9.09 -6.38
N LEU A 130 -8.20 8.04 -6.75
CA LEU A 130 -7.62 7.09 -5.82
C LEU A 130 -6.45 7.73 -5.07
N GLU A 131 -6.64 7.91 -3.77
CA GLU A 131 -5.67 8.52 -2.87
C GLU A 131 -4.92 7.44 -2.08
N HIS A 132 -5.60 6.36 -1.67
CA HIS A 132 -5.04 5.33 -0.79
C HIS A 132 -5.16 3.94 -1.41
N ILE A 133 -4.02 3.26 -1.56
CA ILE A 133 -3.93 1.85 -1.94
C ILE A 133 -3.19 1.10 -0.84
N VAL A 134 -3.84 0.07 -0.32
CA VAL A 134 -3.28 -0.82 0.69
C VAL A 134 -3.56 -2.26 0.26
N ILE A 135 -2.50 -3.03 0.04
CA ILE A 135 -2.57 -4.45 -0.30
C ILE A 135 -1.65 -5.21 0.65
N ARG A 136 -2.23 -6.13 1.43
CA ARG A 136 -1.49 -6.95 2.38
C ARG A 136 -1.80 -8.43 2.17
N SER A 137 -0.75 -9.22 2.00
CA SER A 137 -0.78 -10.68 2.11
C SER A 137 -0.12 -11.11 3.41
N LYS A 138 -0.59 -12.21 4.00
CA LYS A 138 0.06 -12.87 5.15
C LYS A 138 0.39 -14.31 4.77
N SER A 139 1.29 -14.55 3.81
CA SER A 139 1.72 -15.94 3.62
C SER A 139 2.53 -16.39 4.82
N THR A 140 2.02 -17.40 5.52
CA THR A 140 2.75 -18.11 6.57
C THR A 140 3.52 -19.31 6.03
N ASN A 141 3.39 -19.64 4.74
CA ASN A 141 3.86 -20.92 4.21
C ASN A 141 4.15 -20.84 2.71
N VAL A 142 5.38 -20.54 2.29
CA VAL A 142 6.03 -21.24 1.15
C VAL A 142 7.55 -21.12 1.29
N GLN A 143 8.19 -22.16 1.84
CA GLN A 143 9.55 -22.56 1.42
C GLN A 143 9.41 -23.09 -0.01
N GLY A 144 9.79 -22.26 -0.98
CA GLY A 144 9.64 -22.58 -2.40
C GLY A 144 10.20 -21.45 -3.23
N THR A 145 11.47 -21.63 -3.58
CA THR A 145 12.34 -20.82 -4.42
C THR A 145 11.78 -20.61 -5.82
N ASP A 146 10.79 -19.74 -5.97
CA ASP A 146 10.53 -19.10 -7.26
C ASP A 146 10.78 -17.61 -7.06
N GLU A 147 11.98 -17.15 -7.42
CA GLU A 147 12.46 -15.76 -7.38
C GLU A 147 11.71 -14.87 -8.39
N ARG A 148 10.40 -15.03 -8.52
CA ARG A 148 9.58 -14.20 -9.38
C ARG A 148 9.29 -12.91 -8.65
N SER A 149 10.14 -11.93 -8.92
CA SER A 149 9.85 -10.55 -8.59
C SER A 149 8.68 -10.03 -9.45
N LEU A 150 8.00 -8.98 -8.96
CA LEU A 150 6.92 -8.28 -9.67
C LEU A 150 7.45 -7.04 -10.41
N PRO A 151 7.95 -7.13 -11.65
CA PRO A 151 8.40 -5.95 -12.41
C PRO A 151 7.23 -5.05 -12.84
N THR A 152 6.02 -5.59 -12.99
CA THR A 152 4.87 -4.87 -13.57
C THR A 152 4.01 -4.12 -12.54
N ALA A 153 4.15 -4.45 -11.26
CA ALA A 153 3.27 -3.94 -10.20
C ALA A 153 3.34 -2.41 -10.07
N THR A 154 4.55 -1.86 -10.05
CA THR A 154 4.77 -0.42 -9.89
C THR A 154 4.34 0.36 -11.12
N THR A 155 4.62 -0.16 -12.33
CA THR A 155 4.27 0.51 -13.59
C THR A 155 2.77 0.67 -13.78
N GLN A 156 1.98 -0.33 -13.37
CA GLN A 156 0.51 -0.26 -13.38
C GLN A 156 -0.07 0.76 -12.39
N LEU A 157 0.68 1.12 -11.36
CA LEU A 157 0.27 2.10 -10.35
C LEU A 157 0.74 3.54 -10.65
N LEU A 158 1.64 3.74 -11.61
CA LEU A 158 2.11 5.07 -12.04
C LEU A 158 0.98 6.02 -12.49
N PRO A 159 -0.14 5.57 -13.10
CA PRO A 159 -1.21 6.47 -13.51
C PRO A 159 -1.99 7.15 -12.36
N PHE A 160 -1.91 6.64 -11.13
CA PHE A 160 -2.66 7.18 -9.98
C PHE A 160 -1.96 8.42 -9.38
N THR A 161 -2.10 9.57 -10.01
CA THR A 161 -1.38 10.80 -9.65
C THR A 161 -1.84 11.44 -8.34
N GLN A 162 -3.00 11.05 -7.82
CA GLN A 162 -3.52 11.53 -6.54
C GLN A 162 -3.10 10.68 -5.34
N LEU A 163 -2.20 9.70 -5.52
CA LEU A 163 -1.76 8.83 -4.43
C LEU A 163 -1.11 9.62 -3.30
N ARG A 164 -1.59 9.33 -2.09
CA ARG A 164 -1.10 9.83 -0.80
C ARG A 164 -0.59 8.70 0.07
N ILE A 165 -1.17 7.51 -0.05
CA ILE A 165 -0.77 6.33 0.70
C ILE A 165 -0.69 5.16 -0.26
N LEU A 166 0.50 4.57 -0.36
CA LEU A 166 0.72 3.30 -1.06
C LEU A 166 1.42 2.34 -0.09
N LYS A 167 0.77 1.22 0.23
CA LYS A 167 1.31 0.18 1.11
C LYS A 167 1.14 -1.19 0.47
N LEU A 168 2.23 -1.79 0.04
CA LEU A 168 2.27 -3.10 -0.59
C LEU A 168 3.13 -4.05 0.26
N SER A 169 2.46 -4.92 1.02
CA SER A 169 3.09 -6.01 1.77
C SER A 169 2.72 -7.32 1.08
N LEU A 170 3.59 -7.81 0.20
CA LEU A 170 3.33 -8.89 -0.73
C LEU A 170 4.33 -10.02 -0.50
N ASP A 171 3.95 -11.25 -0.81
CA ASP A 171 4.83 -12.40 -0.62
C ASP A 171 6.00 -12.44 -1.62
N CYS A 172 5.93 -11.63 -2.68
CA CYS A 172 6.98 -11.48 -3.68
C CYS A 172 7.51 -10.03 -3.67
N PRO A 173 8.84 -9.84 -3.64
CA PRO A 173 9.41 -8.51 -3.61
C PRO A 173 9.21 -7.79 -4.95
N ILE A 174 9.02 -6.49 -4.85
CA ILE A 174 9.00 -5.59 -6.00
C ILE A 174 10.46 -5.33 -6.42
N ILE A 175 10.76 -5.39 -7.73
CA ILE A 175 12.04 -4.85 -8.22
C ILE A 175 11.91 -3.34 -8.21
N LEU A 176 12.66 -2.69 -7.33
CA LEU A 176 12.71 -1.24 -7.20
C LEU A 176 14.16 -0.81 -7.28
N ASP A 177 14.52 -0.14 -8.37
CA ASP A 177 15.83 0.49 -8.55
C ASP A 177 15.72 2.02 -8.51
N ASN A 178 16.86 2.70 -8.60
CA ASN A 178 16.94 4.16 -8.60
C ASN A 178 16.04 4.81 -9.67
N HIS A 179 15.99 4.24 -10.88
CA HIS A 179 15.22 4.81 -11.99
C HIS A 179 13.72 4.69 -11.73
N LEU A 180 13.26 3.50 -11.35
CA LEU A 180 11.85 3.24 -11.10
C LEU A 180 11.34 4.00 -9.88
N LEU A 181 12.13 4.10 -8.80
CA LEU A 181 11.75 4.91 -7.64
C LEU A 181 11.61 6.38 -8.02
N PHE A 182 12.57 6.92 -8.77
CA PHE A 182 12.52 8.31 -9.24
C PHE A 182 11.30 8.56 -10.14
N GLU A 183 11.04 7.67 -11.11
CA GLU A 183 9.87 7.77 -11.97
C GLU A 183 8.58 7.72 -11.12
N ALA A 184 8.47 6.78 -10.20
CA ALA A 184 7.30 6.63 -9.32
C ALA A 184 7.04 7.89 -8.49
N MET A 185 8.06 8.42 -7.82
CA MET A 185 7.95 9.64 -7.02
C MET A 185 7.64 10.88 -7.86
N SER A 186 8.09 10.93 -9.12
CA SER A 186 7.70 12.01 -10.06
C SER A 186 6.21 11.98 -10.42
N ARG A 187 5.59 10.79 -10.43
CA ARG A 187 4.15 10.62 -10.72
C ARG A 187 3.27 10.77 -9.47
N TRP A 188 3.84 10.63 -8.28
CA TRP A 188 3.13 10.72 -7.00
C TRP A 188 3.63 11.89 -6.15
N PRO A 189 3.57 13.15 -6.64
CA PRO A 189 4.12 14.31 -5.93
C PRO A 189 3.44 14.58 -4.58
N HIS A 190 2.25 14.02 -4.35
CA HIS A 190 1.46 14.17 -3.12
C HIS A 190 1.57 12.98 -2.17
N ILE A 191 2.48 12.03 -2.44
CA ILE A 191 2.65 10.84 -1.61
C ILE A 191 3.12 11.25 -0.21
N ARG A 192 2.46 10.70 0.81
CA ARG A 192 2.75 10.96 2.24
C ARG A 192 3.25 9.71 2.96
N SER A 193 2.86 8.54 2.49
CA SER A 193 3.28 7.25 3.03
C SER A 193 3.53 6.29 1.88
N LEU A 194 4.77 5.83 1.75
CA LEU A 194 5.17 4.81 0.79
C LEU A 194 5.78 3.63 1.54
N GLU A 195 5.16 2.46 1.43
CA GLU A 195 5.65 1.21 2.03
C GLU A 195 5.65 0.13 0.95
N LEU A 196 6.83 -0.34 0.55
CA LEU A 196 7.01 -1.38 -0.47
C LEU A 196 7.95 -2.44 0.10
N GLN A 197 7.57 -3.71 -0.04
CA GLN A 197 8.50 -4.82 0.14
C GLN A 197 9.25 -5.03 -1.17
N ASN A 198 10.50 -4.57 -1.25
CA ASN A 198 11.30 -4.56 -2.48
C ASN A 198 12.65 -5.25 -2.31
N THR A 199 13.36 -5.40 -3.43
CA THR A 199 14.78 -5.80 -3.40
C THR A 199 15.66 -4.57 -3.10
N PRO A 200 16.73 -4.70 -2.28
CA PRO A 200 17.61 -3.60 -1.92
C PRO A 200 18.51 -3.21 -3.10
N ARG A 201 17.97 -2.47 -4.07
CA ARG A 201 18.69 -1.95 -5.25
C ARG A 201 18.68 -0.43 -5.35
N VAL A 202 17.98 0.23 -4.43
CA VAL A 202 17.92 1.69 -4.35
C VAL A 202 19.11 2.16 -3.54
N THR A 203 20.04 2.90 -4.15
CA THR A 203 21.17 3.49 -3.42
C THR A 203 20.71 4.71 -2.61
N LEU A 204 21.52 5.13 -1.63
CA LEU A 204 21.23 6.35 -0.86
C LEU A 204 21.09 7.58 -1.77
N ARG A 205 21.95 7.73 -2.77
CA ARG A 205 21.84 8.83 -3.75
C ARG A 205 20.54 8.77 -4.55
N GLY A 206 20.14 7.57 -4.99
CA GLY A 206 18.88 7.35 -5.69
C GLY A 206 17.68 7.70 -4.83
N LEU A 207 17.70 7.29 -3.56
CA LEU A 207 16.69 7.65 -2.57
C LEU A 207 16.57 9.18 -2.42
N PHE A 208 17.68 9.90 -2.20
CA PHE A 208 17.64 11.36 -2.04
C PHE A 208 17.23 12.09 -3.33
N ALA A 209 17.61 11.58 -4.50
CA ALA A 209 17.12 12.10 -5.78
C ALA A 209 15.59 12.01 -5.87
N ALA A 210 14.99 10.90 -5.40
CA ALA A 210 13.56 10.69 -5.44
C ALA A 210 12.82 11.48 -4.34
N LEU A 211 13.36 11.58 -3.13
CA LEU A 211 12.80 12.36 -2.02
C LEU A 211 12.60 13.83 -2.37
N ARG A 212 13.46 14.41 -3.22
CA ARG A 212 13.30 15.78 -3.73
C ARG A 212 11.98 16.02 -4.46
N LEU A 213 11.36 14.96 -5.00
CA LEU A 213 10.11 15.04 -5.76
C LEU A 213 8.85 15.02 -4.88
N CYS A 214 8.98 14.58 -3.62
CA CYS A 214 7.83 14.36 -2.72
C CYS A 214 8.05 15.06 -1.37
N PRO A 215 8.00 16.39 -1.30
CA PRO A 215 8.31 17.17 -0.09
C PRO A 215 7.36 16.91 1.08
N ASP A 216 6.17 16.34 0.80
CA ASP A 216 5.16 15.98 1.79
C ASP A 216 5.27 14.52 2.28
N LEU A 217 6.35 13.80 1.95
CA LEU A 217 6.52 12.41 2.40
C LEU A 217 6.83 12.36 3.91
N HIS A 218 5.98 11.66 4.68
CA HIS A 218 6.11 11.52 6.13
C HIS A 218 6.61 10.15 6.56
N ARG A 219 6.29 9.10 5.79
CA ARG A 219 6.69 7.73 6.07
C ARG A 219 7.22 7.07 4.82
N LEU A 220 8.42 6.50 4.93
CA LEU A 220 9.03 5.69 3.89
C LEU A 220 9.44 4.34 4.49
N ALA A 221 8.99 3.25 3.88
CA ALA A 221 9.45 1.90 4.19
C ALA A 221 9.83 1.19 2.89
N ILE A 222 11.12 1.11 2.59
CA ILE A 222 11.67 0.42 1.41
C ILE A 222 13.02 -0.16 1.77
N ASP A 223 13.41 -1.24 1.11
CA ASP A 223 14.75 -1.79 1.20
C ASP A 223 15.70 -0.97 0.30
N ILE A 224 16.86 -0.58 0.83
CA ILE A 224 17.90 0.20 0.17
C ILE A 224 19.22 -0.58 0.12
N ASP A 225 20.01 -0.29 -0.89
CA ASP A 225 21.41 -0.66 -0.93
C ASP A 225 22.21 0.40 -0.16
N ALA A 226 22.58 0.08 1.08
CA ALA A 226 23.39 0.92 1.95
C ALA A 226 24.78 0.31 2.23
N VAL A 227 25.19 -0.67 1.42
CA VAL A 227 26.53 -1.27 1.45
C VAL A 227 27.54 -0.26 0.91
N ASP A 228 27.27 0.25 -0.30
CA ASP A 228 28.11 1.25 -0.96
C ASP A 228 27.54 2.65 -0.77
N ILE A 229 28.09 3.39 0.20
CA ILE A 229 27.68 4.77 0.46
C ILE A 229 28.16 5.69 -0.67
N ASP A 230 27.21 6.13 -1.50
CA ASP A 230 27.45 6.94 -2.71
C ASP A 230 27.08 8.42 -2.53
N VAL A 231 26.95 8.88 -1.28
CA VAL A 231 26.52 10.22 -0.90
C VAL A 231 27.53 10.87 0.04
N ASP A 232 27.92 12.10 -0.29
CA ASP A 232 28.70 12.96 0.62
C ASP A 232 27.75 13.97 1.28
N PRO A 233 27.48 13.84 2.59
CA PRO A 233 26.55 14.73 3.29
C PRO A 233 27.02 16.19 3.37
N GLU A 234 28.32 16.46 3.20
CA GLU A 234 28.87 17.83 3.22
C GLU A 234 28.78 18.51 1.85
N ALA A 235 28.75 17.72 0.77
CA ALA A 235 28.62 18.23 -0.59
C ALA A 235 27.16 18.51 -1.00
N GLU A 236 26.19 17.84 -0.37
CA GLU A 236 24.77 17.96 -0.72
C GLU A 236 24.02 18.95 0.20
N SER A 237 23.45 20.01 -0.38
CA SER A 237 22.64 21.01 0.35
C SER A 237 21.17 20.62 0.55
N PHE A 238 20.86 19.33 0.56
CA PHE A 238 19.47 18.84 0.60
C PHE A 238 19.08 18.32 1.98
N GLN A 239 17.91 18.74 2.45
CA GLN A 239 17.26 18.20 3.65
C GLN A 239 15.80 17.88 3.37
N HIS A 240 15.33 16.74 3.86
CA HIS A 240 13.93 16.33 3.80
C HIS A 240 13.29 16.42 5.20
N THR A 241 12.77 17.60 5.54
CA THR A 241 12.29 17.91 6.90
C THR A 241 10.96 17.27 7.26
N SER A 242 10.16 16.83 6.27
CA SER A 242 8.82 16.25 6.53
C SER A 242 8.86 14.76 6.88
N LEU A 243 9.98 14.06 6.62
CA LEU A 243 10.06 12.60 6.79
C LEU A 243 10.25 12.27 8.27
N GLN A 244 9.28 11.56 8.85
CA GLN A 244 9.21 11.27 10.29
C GLN A 244 9.49 9.80 10.62
N SER A 245 9.33 8.90 9.65
CA SER A 245 9.54 7.47 9.81
C SER A 245 10.24 6.93 8.57
N LEU A 246 11.39 6.28 8.81
CA LEU A 246 12.16 5.55 7.82
C LEU A 246 12.27 4.11 8.29
N ALA A 247 11.85 3.17 7.44
CA ALA A 247 12.07 1.76 7.63
C ALA A 247 12.88 1.20 6.45
N VAL A 248 13.93 0.45 6.75
CA VAL A 248 14.87 -0.10 5.76
C VAL A 248 14.83 -1.62 5.67
N GLY A 249 13.88 -2.25 6.39
CA GLY A 249 13.59 -3.69 6.27
C GLY A 249 14.84 -4.55 6.36
N SER A 250 15.16 -5.25 5.27
CA SER A 250 16.25 -6.22 5.19
C SER A 250 17.60 -5.64 4.69
N SER A 251 17.70 -4.32 4.56
CA SER A 251 18.88 -3.61 4.06
C SER A 251 20.09 -3.81 4.96
N LYS A 252 21.27 -3.99 4.37
CA LYS A 252 22.54 -4.05 5.10
C LYS A 252 23.33 -2.75 4.93
N THR A 253 24.20 -2.45 5.88
CA THR A 253 25.16 -1.36 5.78
C THR A 253 26.53 -1.81 6.28
N GLU A 254 27.60 -1.44 5.57
CA GLU A 254 28.98 -1.77 5.97
C GLU A 254 29.62 -0.66 6.82
N ASP A 255 29.06 0.55 6.78
CA ASP A 255 29.53 1.71 7.55
C ASP A 255 28.35 2.39 8.28
N PRO A 256 27.97 1.87 9.47
CA PRO A 256 26.90 2.44 10.28
C PRO A 256 27.12 3.90 10.66
N GLU A 257 28.38 4.32 10.84
CA GLU A 257 28.71 5.69 11.23
C GLU A 257 28.43 6.66 10.09
N ALA A 258 28.91 6.36 8.89
CA ALA A 258 28.65 7.18 7.71
C ALA A 258 27.15 7.22 7.37
N ALA A 259 26.45 6.09 7.44
CA ALA A 259 25.01 6.03 7.25
C ALA A 259 24.26 6.93 8.26
N ALA A 260 24.63 6.88 9.54
CA ALA A 260 24.05 7.73 10.58
C ALA A 260 24.28 9.22 10.32
N ARG A 261 25.49 9.63 9.91
CA ARG A 261 25.81 11.03 9.57
C ARG A 261 24.98 11.53 8.39
N ILE A 262 24.83 10.71 7.34
CA ILE A 262 24.02 11.04 6.17
C ILE A 262 22.55 11.22 6.56
N ILE A 263 21.99 10.27 7.32
CA ILE A 263 20.60 10.34 7.78
C ILE A 263 20.39 11.55 8.69
N PHE A 264 21.30 11.81 9.63
CA PHE A 264 21.23 12.96 10.53
C PHE A 264 21.25 14.29 9.76
N SER A 265 22.15 14.41 8.77
CA SER A 265 22.31 15.63 7.97
C SER A 265 21.11 15.86 7.03
N MET A 266 20.70 14.82 6.30
CA MET A 266 19.74 14.96 5.18
C MET A 266 18.29 14.66 5.59
N LEU A 267 18.05 13.93 6.69
CA LEU A 267 16.73 13.55 7.19
C LEU A 267 16.57 13.97 8.67
N PRO A 268 16.67 15.27 9.00
CA PRO A 268 16.80 15.75 10.39
C PRO A 268 15.63 15.36 11.31
N SER A 269 14.46 15.07 10.74
CA SER A 269 13.27 14.64 11.50
C SER A 269 13.25 13.15 11.86
N ILE A 270 14.16 12.34 11.30
CA ILE A 270 14.29 10.91 11.62
C ILE A 270 15.06 10.73 12.92
N SER A 271 14.37 10.21 13.94
CA SER A 271 14.96 9.87 15.24
C SER A 271 15.37 8.42 15.38
N HIS A 272 14.76 7.55 14.58
CA HIS A 272 14.99 6.12 14.61
C HIS A 272 14.70 5.54 13.23
N VAL A 273 15.51 4.56 12.83
CA VAL A 273 15.35 3.79 11.61
C VAL A 273 14.85 2.40 11.96
N ASP A 274 13.62 2.10 11.55
CA ASP A 274 13.00 0.79 11.73
C ASP A 274 13.70 -0.22 10.78
N HIS A 275 14.01 -1.41 11.27
CA HIS A 275 14.70 -2.45 10.50
C HIS A 275 14.29 -3.85 10.98
N ASP A 276 14.65 -4.87 10.21
CA ASP A 276 14.43 -6.26 10.62
C ASP A 276 15.36 -6.63 11.79
N TRP A 277 14.79 -7.29 12.81
CA TRP A 277 15.46 -7.70 14.06
C TRP A 277 16.75 -8.54 13.91
N ASN A 278 17.08 -8.99 12.70
CA ASN A 278 18.29 -9.76 12.40
C ASN A 278 19.46 -8.89 11.88
N ILE A 279 19.28 -7.57 11.78
CA ILE A 279 20.27 -6.66 11.18
C ILE A 279 20.79 -5.68 12.23
N LEU A 280 21.78 -6.13 12.98
CA LEU A 280 22.36 -5.41 14.12
C LEU A 280 23.07 -4.11 13.70
N GLU A 281 23.47 -3.99 12.44
CA GLU A 281 24.14 -2.82 11.90
C GLU A 281 23.25 -1.57 12.00
N TRP A 282 21.92 -1.71 11.89
CA TRP A 282 21.00 -0.58 12.06
C TRP A 282 20.74 -0.22 13.52
N ASP A 283 20.93 -1.14 14.47
CA ASP A 283 20.99 -0.79 15.90
C ASP A 283 22.19 0.14 16.17
N GLU A 284 23.33 -0.12 15.53
CA GLU A 284 24.50 0.75 15.60
C GLU A 284 24.23 2.12 14.96
N VAL A 285 23.63 2.17 13.77
CA VAL A 285 23.18 3.43 13.14
C VAL A 285 22.31 4.23 14.09
N ASN A 286 21.33 3.60 14.73
CA ASN A 286 20.43 4.25 15.68
C ASN A 286 21.15 4.77 16.93
N GLY A 287 22.15 4.03 17.44
CA GLY A 287 23.02 4.49 18.52
C GLY A 287 23.82 5.73 18.13
N GLN A 288 24.37 5.77 16.92
CA GLN A 288 25.10 6.93 16.39
C GLN A 288 24.19 8.14 16.16
N LEU A 289 22.98 7.93 15.64
CA LEU A 289 21.97 9.00 15.48
C LEU A 289 21.65 9.69 16.81
N GLU A 290 21.48 8.92 17.89
CA GLU A 290 21.23 9.47 19.22
C GLU A 290 22.44 10.27 19.73
N SER A 291 23.66 9.75 19.55
CA SER A 291 24.91 10.44 19.92
C SER A 291 25.07 11.80 19.21
N LEU A 292 24.79 11.84 17.90
CA LEU A 292 24.83 13.07 17.09
C LEU A 292 23.80 14.10 17.58
N ARG A 293 22.59 13.67 17.93
CA ARG A 293 21.53 14.53 18.47
C ARG A 293 21.90 15.14 19.81
N VAL A 294 22.41 14.33 20.74
CA VAL A 294 22.87 14.81 22.05
C VAL A 294 24.00 15.83 21.87
N SER A 295 24.92 15.56 20.94
CA SER A 295 26.04 16.48 20.67
C SER A 295 25.57 17.82 20.09
N ALA A 296 24.58 17.82 19.19
CA ALA A 296 24.05 19.03 18.57
C ALA A 296 23.25 19.94 19.53
N VAL A 297 22.65 19.39 20.59
CA VAL A 297 21.91 20.16 21.60
C VAL A 297 22.84 20.86 22.61
N ASN A 298 24.07 20.36 22.76
CA ASN A 298 25.05 20.88 23.72
C ASN A 298 25.97 21.97 23.15
N VAL A 299 25.72 22.43 21.92
CA VAL A 299 26.45 23.51 21.22
C VAL A 299 25.59 24.77 21.17
#